data_AF-A0A6B3CBU1-F1
#
_entry.id   AF-A0A6B3CBU1-F1
#
_cell.length_a   1.000
_cell.length_b   1.000
_cell.length_c   1.000
_cell.angle_alpha   90.00
_cell.angle_beta   90.00
_cell.angle_gamma   90.00
#
_symmetry.space_group_name_H-M   'P 1'
#
loop_
_entity.id
_entity.type
_entity.pdbx_description
1 polymer ?
#
loop_
_entity_poly.entity_id
_entity_poly.type
_entity_poly.pdbx_seq_one_letter_code
_entity_poly.pdbx_strand_id
1 'polypeptide(L)'
;AAGMVRRGYDRGPGRREYWERMHHELDIIAHHGFASYFLTVAQVVDDVRHMGIRVAARGSGAGSLVNHLLGIAHADPVEHGLLMERFLSR
;
A
#
# COMPACT_ATOMS: atom_id res chain seq x y z
N ALA A 1 0.93 9.96 -3.50
CA ALA A 1 2.17 10.53 -4.08
C ALA A 1 3.38 10.45 -3.15
N ALA A 2 3.33 10.96 -1.90
CA ALA A 2 4.51 10.99 -1.02
C ALA A 2 5.19 9.62 -0.81
N GLY A 3 4.41 8.54 -0.66
CA GLY A 3 4.95 7.18 -0.55
C GLY A 3 5.75 6.73 -1.78
N MET A 4 5.31 7.12 -2.99
CA MET A 4 6.01 6.81 -4.25
C MET A 4 7.41 7.43 -4.26
N VAL A 5 7.50 8.71 -3.86
CA VAL A 5 8.76 9.45 -3.79
C VAL A 5 9.68 8.86 -2.72
N ARG A 6 9.16 8.59 -1.52
CA ARG A 6 9.94 8.04 -0.40
C ARG A 6 10.60 6.70 -0.76
N ARG A 7 9.93 5.89 -1.56
CA ARG A 7 10.42 4.57 -2.00
C ARG A 7 11.12 4.59 -3.36
N GLY A 8 11.16 5.74 -4.04
CA GLY A 8 11.84 5.93 -5.32
C GLY A 8 11.11 5.37 -6.54
N TYR A 9 9.84 5.00 -6.42
CA TYR A 9 9.01 4.51 -7.53
C TYR A 9 8.50 5.63 -8.45
N ASP A 10 8.73 6.88 -8.07
CA ASP A 10 8.43 8.05 -8.89
C ASP A 10 9.45 8.26 -10.02
N ARG A 11 10.54 7.48 -10.06
CA ARG A 11 11.63 7.57 -11.03
C ARG A 11 12.05 6.17 -11.54
N GLY A 12 12.62 6.11 -12.74
CA GLY A 12 13.20 4.89 -13.30
C GLY A 12 12.28 4.04 -14.19
N PRO A 13 12.84 2.96 -14.76
CA PRO A 13 12.12 2.02 -15.64
C PRO A 13 11.16 1.19 -14.79
N GLY A 14 9.87 1.49 -14.83
CA GLY A 14 8.84 0.89 -13.97
C GLY A 14 7.91 1.93 -13.34
N ARG A 15 8.32 3.21 -13.31
CA ARG A 15 7.50 4.31 -12.77
C ARG A 15 6.04 4.24 -13.23
N ARG A 16 5.82 4.06 -14.54
CA ARG A 16 4.47 4.03 -15.13
C ARG A 16 3.60 2.94 -14.50
N GLU A 17 4.12 1.73 -14.35
CA GLU A 17 3.40 0.59 -13.77
C GLU A 17 2.99 0.87 -12.33
N TYR A 18 3.89 1.40 -11.50
CA TYR A 18 3.55 1.74 -10.11
C TYR A 18 2.49 2.85 -10.02
N TRP A 19 2.56 3.86 -10.89
CA TRP A 19 1.53 4.90 -10.92
C TRP A 19 0.17 4.36 -11.38
N GLU A 20 0.15 3.54 -12.43
CA GLU A 20 -1.09 2.89 -12.91
C GLU A 20 -1.69 2.00 -11.81
N ARG A 21 -0.86 1.17 -11.15
CA ARG A 21 -1.29 0.33 -10.02
C ARG A 21 -1.81 1.16 -8.85
N MET A 22 -1.10 2.22 -8.45
CA MET A 22 -1.52 3.06 -7.34
C MET A 22 -2.87 3.75 -7.63
N HIS A 23 -3.06 4.32 -8.83
CA HIS A 23 -4.33 4.94 -9.20
C HIS A 23 -5.47 3.92 -9.21
N HIS A 24 -5.23 2.74 -9.80
CA HIS A 24 -6.22 1.66 -9.81
C HIS A 24 -6.66 1.24 -8.40
N GLU A 25 -5.70 1.04 -7.48
CA GLU A 25 -6.02 0.70 -6.09
C GLU A 25 -6.75 1.84 -5.38
N LEU A 26 -6.35 3.10 -5.58
CA LEU A 26 -7.04 4.25 -5.00
C LEU A 26 -8.48 4.37 -5.50
N ASP A 27 -8.75 4.07 -6.77
CA ASP A 27 -10.11 4.05 -7.32
C ASP A 27 -10.99 2.97 -6.66
N ILE A 28 -10.42 1.78 -6.39
CA ILE A 28 -11.13 0.71 -5.67
C ILE A 28 -11.41 1.14 -4.22
N ILE A 29 -10.42 1.70 -3.54
CA ILE A 29 -10.57 2.18 -2.15
C ILE A 29 -11.62 3.29 -2.07
N ALA A 30 -11.62 4.21 -3.03
CA ALA A 30 -12.60 5.28 -3.13
C ALA A 30 -14.01 4.74 -3.40
N HIS A 31 -14.14 3.75 -4.29
CA HIS A 31 -15.42 3.10 -4.59
C HIS A 31 -16.10 2.52 -3.33
N HIS A 32 -15.32 1.88 -2.45
CA HIS A 32 -15.83 1.30 -1.19
C HIS A 32 -15.92 2.31 -0.04
N GLY A 33 -15.44 3.55 -0.21
CA GLY A 33 -15.40 4.54 0.87
C GLY A 33 -14.40 4.21 1.99
N PHE A 34 -13.37 3.42 1.70
CA PHE A 34 -12.44 2.88 2.72
C PHE A 34 -11.20 3.74 2.98
N ALA A 35 -11.12 4.96 2.44
CA ALA A 35 -9.98 5.84 2.67
C ALA A 35 -9.67 6.00 4.17
N SER A 36 -10.68 6.24 5.01
CA SER A 36 -10.50 6.39 6.46
C SER A 36 -9.97 5.11 7.13
N TYR A 37 -10.36 3.93 6.64
CA TYR A 37 -9.85 2.66 7.15
C TYR A 37 -8.35 2.51 6.89
N PHE A 38 -7.89 2.73 5.66
CA PHE A 38 -6.47 2.65 5.31
C PHE A 38 -5.62 3.63 6.10
N LEU A 39 -6.09 4.88 6.25
CA LEU A 39 -5.37 5.90 7.02
C LEU A 39 -5.32 5.59 8.52
N THR A 40 -6.42 5.06 9.08
CA THR A 40 -6.46 4.64 10.49
C THR A 40 -5.48 3.50 10.74
N VAL A 41 -5.47 2.49 9.87
CA VAL A 41 -4.53 1.37 9.99
C VAL A 41 -3.09 1.84 9.83
N ALA A 42 -2.80 2.73 8.88
CA ALA A 42 -1.47 3.31 8.72
C ALA A 42 -1.01 4.02 10.00
N GLN A 43 -1.86 4.84 10.61
CA GLN A 43 -1.55 5.52 11.86
C GLN A 43 -1.25 4.54 13.00
N VAL A 44 -2.12 3.53 13.19
CA VAL A 44 -1.91 2.50 14.22
C VAL A 44 -0.57 1.77 14.01
N VAL A 45 -0.25 1.41 12.76
CA VAL A 45 1.02 0.76 12.44
C VAL A 45 2.21 1.65 12.79
N ASP A 46 2.15 2.93 12.46
CA ASP A 46 3.22 3.88 12.75
C ASP A 46 3.36 4.14 14.26
N ASP A 47 2.26 4.23 15.01
CA ASP A 47 2.26 4.38 16.47
C ASP A 47 2.91 3.17 17.14
N VAL A 48 2.51 1.96 16.75
CA VAL A 48 3.07 0.71 17.29
C VAL A 48 4.57 0.60 16.99
N ARG A 49 5.02 1.05 15.82
CA ARG A 49 6.46 1.12 15.49
C ARG A 49 7.20 2.13 16.36
N HIS A 50 6.63 3.29 16.64
CA HIS A 50 7.24 4.30 17.53
C HIS A 50 7.39 3.79 18.97
N MET A 51 6.54 2.85 19.40
CA MET A 51 6.68 2.15 20.67
C MET A 51 7.79 1.09 20.68
N GLY A 52 8.53 0.91 19.59
CA GLY A 52 9.56 -0.12 19.44
C GLY A 52 8.99 -1.52 19.20
N ILE A 53 7.69 -1.64 18.92
CA ILE A 53 7.03 -2.93 18.67
C ILE A 53 7.12 -3.24 17.18
N ARG A 54 7.60 -4.44 16.85
CA ARG A 54 7.69 -4.89 15.46
C ARG A 54 6.29 -5.17 14.90
N VAL A 55 6.00 -4.59 13.75
CA VAL A 55 4.76 -4.80 12.99
C VAL A 55 5.06 -5.63 11.75
N ALA A 56 4.18 -6.58 11.45
CA ALA A 56 4.27 -7.38 10.23
C ALA A 56 2.88 -7.54 9.59
N ALA A 57 2.74 -7.15 8.33
CA ALA A 57 1.56 -7.46 7.55
C ALA A 57 1.42 -8.98 7.35
N ARG A 58 0.18 -9.45 7.34
CA ARG A 58 -0.20 -10.85 7.09
C ARG A 58 -1.45 -10.90 6.20
N GLY A 59 -1.59 -12.01 5.48
CA GLY A 59 -2.74 -12.24 4.61
C GLY A 59 -2.72 -11.40 3.32
N SER A 60 -3.89 -11.22 2.73
CA SER A 60 -4.05 -10.61 1.41
C SER A 60 -3.63 -9.15 1.35
N GLY A 61 -3.64 -8.41 2.46
CA GLY A 61 -3.24 -6.99 2.52
C GLY A 61 -1.82 -6.70 2.00
N ALA A 62 -0.94 -7.71 1.92
CA ALA A 62 0.37 -7.59 1.28
C ALA A 62 0.30 -7.38 -0.25
N GLY A 63 -0.84 -7.68 -0.89
CA GLY A 63 -1.06 -7.49 -2.33
C GLY A 63 -1.43 -6.06 -2.73
N SER A 64 -1.58 -5.15 -1.77
CA SER A 64 -1.89 -3.74 -2.04
C SER A 64 -0.63 -2.88 -2.05
N LEU A 65 -0.39 -2.22 -3.19
CA LEU A 65 0.63 -1.19 -3.32
C LEU A 65 0.32 -0.02 -2.38
N VAL A 66 -0.94 0.35 -2.19
CA VAL A 66 -1.30 1.41 -1.22
C VAL A 66 -0.87 1.05 0.20
N ASN A 67 -1.09 -0.18 0.66
CA ASN A 67 -0.57 -0.64 1.95
C ASN A 67 0.94 -0.58 2.02
N HIS A 68 1.64 -0.96 0.95
CA HIS A 68 3.09 -0.85 0.88
C HIS A 68 3.58 0.60 0.97
N LEU A 69 2.97 1.51 0.21
CA LEU A 69 3.31 2.93 0.17
C LEU A 69 3.01 3.66 1.51
N LEU A 70 1.95 3.26 2.20
CA LEU A 70 1.62 3.72 3.56
C LEU A 70 2.50 3.09 4.64
N GLY A 71 3.33 2.11 4.28
CA GLY A 71 4.18 1.41 5.23
C GLY A 71 3.45 0.34 6.04
N ILE A 72 2.18 0.04 5.77
CA ILE A 72 1.45 -1.06 6.42
C ILE A 72 2.08 -2.41 6.05
N ALA A 73 2.35 -2.61 4.76
CA ALA A 73 3.03 -3.79 4.23
C ALA A 73 4.49 -3.46 3.87
N HIS A 74 5.39 -4.43 4.05
CA HIS A 74 6.81 -4.27 3.71
C HIS A 74 7.15 -4.81 2.32
N ALA A 75 6.55 -5.92 1.90
CA ALA A 75 6.77 -6.54 0.60
C ALA A 75 6.25 -5.64 -0.52
N ASP A 76 6.98 -5.56 -1.63
CA ASP A 76 6.56 -4.85 -2.83
C ASP A 76 5.60 -5.72 -3.65
N PRO A 77 4.31 -5.37 -3.77
CA PRO A 77 3.36 -6.20 -4.48
C PRO A 77 3.54 -6.16 -6.00
N VAL A 78 4.14 -5.10 -6.55
CA VAL A 78 4.37 -5.00 -8.00
C VAL A 78 5.54 -5.91 -8.38
N GLU A 79 6.66 -5.78 -7.67
CA GLU A 79 7.85 -6.63 -7.90
C GLU A 79 7.53 -8.13 -7.73
N HIS A 80 6.70 -8.48 -6.75
CA HIS A 80 6.35 -9.87 -6.45
C HIS A 80 5.11 -10.39 -7.19
N GLY A 81 4.50 -9.60 -8.08
CA GLY A 81 3.30 -10.01 -8.83
C GLY A 81 2.09 -10.33 -7.94
N LEU A 82 1.97 -9.68 -6.78
CA LEU A 82 0.86 -9.87 -5.86
C LEU A 82 -0.39 -9.09 -6.34
N LEU A 83 -1.56 -9.66 -6.08
CA LEU A 83 -2.82 -9.16 -6.62
C LEU A 83 -3.60 -8.34 -5.59
N MET A 84 -4.06 -7.15 -5.98
CA MET A 84 -4.91 -6.28 -5.16
C MET A 84 -6.27 -6.94 -4.94
N GLU A 85 -6.82 -7.59 -5.94
CA GLU A 85 -8.17 -8.15 -5.98
C GLU A 85 -8.36 -9.27 -4.94
N ARG A 86 -7.26 -9.96 -4.58
CA ARG A 86 -7.25 -10.93 -3.47
C ARG A 86 -7.43 -10.27 -2.10
N PHE A 87 -7.10 -8.98 -1.99
CA PHE A 87 -7.29 -8.18 -0.78
C PHE A 87 -8.63 -7.44 -0.80
N LEU A 88 -8.84 -6.64 -1.85
CA LEU A 88 -10.02 -5.83 -2.02
C LEU A 88 -10.35 -5.77 -3.52
N SER A 89 -11.45 -6.42 -3.89
CA SER A 89 -12.03 -6.34 -5.23
C SER A 89 -13.01 -5.18 -5.31
N ARG A 90 -13.25 -4.65 -6.52
CA ARG A 90 -14.34 -3.69 -6.74
C ARG A 90 -15.69 -4.37 -6.50
#